data_AF-A0A7C5FKE6-F1
#
_entry.id   AF-A0A7C5FKE6-F1
#
_cell.length_a   1.000
_cell.length_b   1.000
_cell.length_c   1.000
_cell.angle_alpha   90.00
_cell.angle_beta   90.00
_cell.angle_gamma   90.00
#
_symmetry.space_group_name_H-M   'P 1'
#
loop_
_entity.id
_entity.type
_entity.pdbx_description
1 polymer ?
#
loop_
_entity_poly.entity_id
_entity_poly.type
_entity_poly.pdbx_seq_one_letter_code
_entity_poly.pdbx_strand_id
1 'polypeptide(L)' 'MRIFYSYKQVDEVLDTLKKMREEAGALNQDYVKIIKDVLKHSYKGVVLHFYNELSKNPEILKEFERIK' A
#
# COMPACT_ATOMS: atom_id res chain seq x y z
N MET A 1 -14.39 1.98 11.07
CA MET A 1 -13.80 1.73 9.74
C MET A 1 -12.50 2.51 9.64
N ARG A 2 -11.37 1.87 9.32
CA ARG A 2 -10.08 2.57 9.15
C ARG A 2 -10.05 3.16 7.73
N ILE A 3 -9.65 4.43 7.61
CA ILE A 3 -9.54 5.15 6.33
C ILE A 3 -8.21 5.91 6.30
N PHE A 4 -7.60 6.05 5.13
CA PHE A 4 -6.54 7.01 4.92
C PHE A 4 -7.16 8.38 4.60
N TYR A 5 -6.79 9.37 5.40
CA TYR A 5 -7.31 10.74 5.32
C TYR A 5 -6.22 11.76 4.96
N SER A 6 -4.96 11.34 4.83
CA SER A 6 -3.85 12.21 4.46
C SER A 6 -2.78 11.49 3.64
N TYR A 7 -2.00 12.25 2.89
CA TYR A 7 -0.85 11.73 2.13
C TYR A 7 0.26 11.23 3.04
N LYS A 8 0.47 11.86 4.20
CA LYS A 8 1.46 11.41 5.19
C LYS A 8 1.22 9.95 5.64
N GLN A 9 -0.04 9.57 5.84
CA GLN A 9 -0.38 8.17 6.19
C GLN A 9 -0.08 7.20 5.04
N VAL A 10 -0.26 7.64 3.79
CA VAL A 10 0.10 6.85 2.61
C VAL A 10 1.61 6.63 2.57
N ASP A 11 2.39 7.68 2.79
CA ASP A 11 3.86 7.61 2.78
C ASP A 11 4.37 6.65 3.86
N GLU A 12 3.84 6.72 5.08
CA GLU A 12 4.20 5.83 6.19
C GLU A 12 3.87 4.35 5.88
N VAL A 13 2.72 4.10 5.26
CA VAL A 13 2.29 2.75 4.87
C VAL A 13 3.16 2.20 3.75
N LEU A 14 3.50 3.03 2.76
CA LEU A 14 4.37 2.63 1.66
C LEU A 14 5.81 2.37 2.13
N ASP A 15 6.32 3.17 3.07
CA ASP A 15 7.62 2.94 3.71
C ASP A 15 7.63 1.61 4.47
N THR A 16 6.55 1.33 5.21
CA THR A 16 6.37 0.05 5.92
C THR A 16 6.32 -1.13 4.94
N LEU A 17 5.56 -1.03 3.84
CA LEU A 17 5.49 -2.05 2.79
C LEU A 17 6.87 -2.32 2.18
N LYS A 18 7.65 -1.28 1.90
CA LYS A 18 9.01 -1.39 1.35
C LYS A 18 9.94 -2.12 2.32
N LYS A 19 9.99 -1.68 3.58
CA LYS A 19 10.81 -2.31 4.63
C LYS A 19 10.47 -3.78 4.82
N MET A 20 9.19 -4.11 4.92
CA MET A 20 8.76 -5.51 5.04
C MET A 20 9.23 -6.37 3.85
N ARG A 21 9.19 -5.84 2.63
CA ARG A 21 9.70 -6.54 1.45
C ARG A 21 11.22 -6.69 1.47
N GLU A 22 11.93 -5.64 1.84
CA GLU A 22 13.40 -5.66 1.94
C GLU A 22 13.87 -6.68 2.98
N GLU A 23 13.16 -6.81 4.10
CA GLU A 23 13.48 -7.75 5.18
C GLU A 23 13.08 -9.19 4.87
N ALA A 24 11.86 -9.41 4.37
CA ALA A 24 11.30 -10.75 4.16
C ALA A 24 11.49 -11.29 2.74
N GLY A 25 11.95 -10.47 1.80
CA GLY A 25 12.05 -10.78 0.37
C GLY A 25 10.70 -10.83 -0.36
N ALA A 26 9.58 -10.63 0.35
CA ALA A 26 8.23 -10.69 -0.20
C ALA A 26 7.25 -9.84 0.63
N LEU A 27 6.13 -9.43 0.02
CA LEU A 27 5.07 -8.75 0.74
C LEU A 27 4.26 -9.69 1.64
N ASN A 28 3.98 -9.23 2.86
CA ASN A 28 3.06 -9.91 3.77
C ASN A 28 1.62 -9.81 3.24
N GLN A 29 1.00 -10.97 2.98
CA GLN A 29 -0.33 -11.04 2.37
C GLN A 29 -1.43 -10.45 3.25
N ASP A 30 -1.39 -10.68 4.56
CA ASP A 30 -2.41 -10.18 5.48
C ASP A 30 -2.35 -8.66 5.57
N TYR A 31 -1.13 -8.10 5.61
CA TYR A 31 -0.93 -6.66 5.61
C TYR A 31 -1.42 -6.00 4.32
N VAL A 32 -1.13 -6.61 3.16
CA VAL A 32 -1.63 -6.14 1.86
C VAL A 32 -3.16 -6.16 1.81
N LYS A 33 -3.80 -7.22 2.31
CA LYS A 33 -5.27 -7.30 2.39
C LYS A 33 -5.86 -6.19 3.26
N ILE A 34 -5.25 -5.91 4.41
CA ILE A 34 -5.66 -4.79 5.29
C ILE A 34 -5.57 -3.46 4.55
N ILE A 35 -4.45 -3.19 3.87
CA ILE A 35 -4.28 -1.94 3.11
C ILE A 35 -5.33 -1.82 2.00
N LYS A 36 -5.57 -2.89 1.23
CA LYS A 36 -6.59 -2.90 0.18
C LYS A 36 -7.99 -2.63 0.73
N ASP A 37 -8.32 -3.19 1.90
CA ASP A 37 -9.59 -2.92 2.57
C ASP A 37 -9.72 -1.44 2.98
N VAL A 38 -8.67 -0.88 3.57
CA VAL A 38 -8.61 0.55 3.94
C VAL A 38 -8.75 1.45 2.70
N LEU A 39 -8.09 1.11 1.59
CA LEU A 39 -8.13 1.89 0.35
C LEU A 39 -9.55 1.97 -0.25
N LYS A 40 -10.36 0.91 -0.15
CA LYS A 40 -11.77 0.93 -0.63
C LYS A 40 -12.61 2.00 0.04
N HIS A 41 -12.24 2.38 1.25
CA HIS A 41 -12.96 3.32 2.10
C HIS A 41 -12.27 4.69 2.20
N SER A 42 -11.11 4.85 1.58
CA SER A 42 -10.30 6.07 1.66
C SER A 42 -10.72 7.11 0.62
N TYR A 43 -10.35 8.38 0.83
CA TYR A 43 -10.64 9.44 -0.13
C TYR A 43 -9.93 9.21 -1.46
N LYS A 44 -10.63 9.49 -2.57
CA LYS A 44 -10.13 9.28 -3.94
C LYS A 44 -8.73 9.85 -4.18
N GLY A 45 -8.46 11.08 -3.70
CA GLY A 45 -7.14 11.71 -3.87
C GLY A 45 -6.02 10.95 -3.16
N VAL A 46 -6.31 10.40 -1.98
CA VAL A 46 -5.36 9.60 -1.20
C VAL A 46 -5.10 8.25 -1.85
N VAL A 47 -6.15 7.60 -2.39
CA VAL A 47 -6.02 6.36 -3.15
C VAL A 47 -5.16 6.57 -4.40
N LEU A 48 -5.42 7.65 -5.16
CA LEU A 48 -4.62 7.99 -6.34
C LEU A 48 -3.15 8.24 -5.99
N HIS A 49 -2.90 8.98 -4.91
CA HIS A 49 -1.56 9.23 -4.42
C HIS A 49 -0.84 7.92 -4.01
N PHE A 50 -1.53 7.01 -3.30
CA PHE A 50 -1.00 5.69 -2.95
C PHE A 50 -0.53 4.92 -4.17
N TYR A 51 -1.38 4.79 -5.19
CA TYR A 51 -1.01 4.06 -6.41
C TYR A 51 0.08 4.79 -7.21
N ASN A 52 0.08 6.12 -7.23
CA ASN A 52 1.15 6.90 -7.87
C ASN A 52 2.51 6.61 -7.24
N GLU A 53 2.61 6.67 -5.91
CA GLU A 53 3.87 6.40 -5.19
C GLU A 53 4.27 4.93 -5.26
N LEU A 54 3.32 4.01 -5.19
CA LEU A 54 3.58 2.57 -5.34
C LEU A 54 4.10 2.24 -6.75
N SER A 55 3.60 2.93 -7.79
CA SER A 55 4.02 2.71 -9.19
C SER A 55 5.49 3.01 -9.46
N LYS A 56 6.12 3.86 -8.62
CA LYS A 56 7.57 4.11 -8.66
C LYS A 56 8.39 2.88 -8.29
N ASN A 57 7.77 1.83 -7.74
CA ASN A 57 8.38 0.55 -7.39
C ASN A 57 7.62 -0.59 -8.09
N PRO A 58 7.86 -0.83 -9.40
CA PRO A 58 7.04 -1.70 -10.24
C PRO A 58 6.92 -3.14 -9.72
N GLU A 59 7.94 -3.66 -9.07
CA GLU A 59 7.92 -5.01 -8.52
C GLU A 59 7.00 -5.14 -7.30
N ILE A 60 7.03 -4.15 -6.40
CA ILE A 60 6.13 -4.07 -5.24
C ILE A 60 4.69 -3.96 -5.73
N LEU A 61 4.46 -3.10 -6.74
CA LEU A 61 3.13 -2.96 -7.35
C LEU A 61 2.61 -4.29 -7.91
N LYS A 62 3.44 -5.03 -8.66
CA LYS A 62 3.06 -6.34 -9.21
C LYS A 62 2.70 -7.34 -8.13
N GLU A 63 3.50 -7.43 -7.06
CA GLU A 63 3.21 -8.32 -5.92
C GLU A 63 1.94 -7.89 -5.20
N PHE A 64 1.79 -6.58 -4.94
CA PHE A 64 0.62 -6.01 -4.28
C PHE A 64 -0.67 -6.32 -5.03
N GLU A 65 -0.69 -6.14 -6.36
CA GLU A 65 -1.86 -6.43 -7.20
C GLU A 65 -2.17 -7.93 -7.30
N ARG A 66 -1.14 -8.79 -7.23
CA ARG A 66 -1.31 -10.26 -7.29
C ARG A 66 -2.02 -10.84 -6.07
N ILE A 67 -1.88 -10.22 -4.90
CA ILE A 67 -2.50 -10.68 -3.65
C ILE A 67 -3.98 -10.28 -3.65
N LYS A 68 -4.89 -11.25 -3.73
CA LYS A 68 -6.35 -11.01 -3.71
C LYS A 68 -6.91 -10.94 -2.29
#